data_AF-A0A952ZJY7-F1
#
_entry.id   AF-A0A952ZJY7-F1
#
_cell.length_a   1.000
_cell.length_b   1.000
_cell.length_c   1.000
_cell.angle_alpha   90.00
_cell.angle_beta   90.00
_cell.angle_gamma   90.00
#
_symmetry.space_group_name_H-M   'P 1'
#
loop_
_entity.id
_entity.type
_entity.pdbx_description
1 polymer ?
#
loop_
_entity_poly.entity_id
_entity_poly.type
_entity_poly.pdbx_seq_one_letter_code
_entity_poly.pdbx_strand_id
1 'polypeptide(L)'
;MTHEYCARLAPRLLAALLCATACAAQAGQQPVVAICHYVYGGDAGRIVAAPVSNPYGVEAEPIGSYFAMRVVFQSAPADLASVKTYVYATAAAAPRILQQATWPYPAATRAQGPYGFSGLQFVYEPELEGELQYWCELGANKQARRKRP
;
A
#
# COMPACT_ATOMS: atom_id res chain seq x y z
N MET A 1 27.34 41.19 -54.91
CA MET A 1 27.60 41.50 -53.49
C MET A 1 26.40 40.99 -52.70
N THR A 2 26.43 39.72 -52.31
CA THR A 2 26.65 39.25 -50.91
C THR A 2 25.42 39.51 -50.03
N HIS A 3 24.49 38.56 -49.95
CA HIS A 3 24.42 37.41 -49.01
C HIS A 3 24.00 37.78 -47.57
N GLU A 4 22.99 37.04 -47.10
CA GLU A 4 22.87 36.51 -45.73
C GLU A 4 22.32 37.40 -44.60
N TYR A 5 20.99 37.55 -44.59
CA TYR A 5 20.22 37.84 -43.38
C TYR A 5 19.05 36.85 -43.26
N CYS A 6 19.28 35.58 -42.92
CA CYS A 6 18.15 34.65 -42.72
C CYS A 6 18.32 33.52 -41.68
N ALA A 7 19.39 33.49 -40.86
CA ALA A 7 19.70 32.22 -40.16
C ALA A 7 20.19 32.28 -38.71
N ARG A 8 19.93 33.33 -37.91
CA ARG A 8 20.52 33.40 -36.55
C ARG A 8 19.56 33.54 -35.35
N LEU A 9 18.25 33.67 -35.55
CA LEU A 9 17.29 33.81 -34.44
C LEU A 9 16.59 32.52 -34.00
N ALA A 10 16.65 31.44 -34.79
CA ALA A 10 15.93 30.20 -34.54
C ALA A 10 16.42 29.32 -33.36
N PRO A 11 17.72 29.22 -33.01
CA PRO A 11 18.15 28.16 -32.10
C PRO A 11 17.91 28.47 -30.61
N ARG A 12 17.76 29.74 -30.22
CA ARG A 12 17.58 30.14 -28.82
C ARG A 12 16.13 29.99 -28.32
N LEU A 13 15.14 30.18 -29.19
CA LEU A 13 13.73 30.02 -28.85
C LEU A 13 13.32 28.55 -28.76
N LEU A 14 13.90 27.67 -29.58
CA LEU A 14 13.70 26.22 -29.47
C LEU A 14 14.29 25.63 -28.18
N ALA A 15 15.50 26.06 -27.78
CA ALA A 15 16.15 25.56 -26.56
C ALA A 15 15.37 25.94 -25.27
N ALA A 16 14.74 27.12 -25.25
CA ALA A 16 13.92 27.56 -24.12
C ALA A 16 12.60 26.76 -24.02
N LEU A 17 11.97 26.42 -25.15
CA LEU A 17 10.76 25.57 -25.18
C LEU A 17 11.05 24.12 -24.72
N LEU A 18 12.23 23.58 -25.04
CA LEU A 18 12.65 22.22 -24.66
C LEU A 18 13.00 22.09 -23.16
N CYS A 19 13.45 23.15 -22.49
CA CYS A 19 13.66 23.15 -21.04
C CYS A 19 12.34 23.29 -20.25
N ALA A 20 11.37 24.04 -20.78
CA ALA A 20 10.08 24.22 -20.11
C ALA A 20 9.23 22.93 -20.07
N THR A 21 9.37 22.04 -21.05
CA THR A 21 8.68 20.74 -21.09
C THR A 21 9.33 19.67 -20.20
N ALA A 22 10.63 19.80 -19.89
CA ALA A 22 11.34 18.83 -19.04
C ALA A 22 10.98 18.94 -17.55
N CYS A 23 10.53 20.10 -17.07
CA CYS A 23 10.15 20.29 -15.66
C CYS A 23 8.72 19.86 -15.31
N ALA A 24 7.86 19.55 -16.29
CA ALA A 24 6.46 19.21 -16.04
C ALA A 24 6.21 17.71 -15.72
N ALA A 25 7.24 16.86 -15.82
CA ALA A 25 7.07 15.40 -15.78
C ALA A 25 7.24 14.74 -14.40
N GLN A 26 7.62 15.46 -13.33
CA GLN A 26 7.54 14.90 -11.97
C GLN A 26 6.11 15.01 -11.41
N ALA A 27 5.14 14.40 -12.11
CA ALA A 27 3.90 14.01 -11.45
C ALA A 27 4.24 12.88 -10.48
N GLY A 28 4.59 13.23 -9.23
CA GLY A 28 5.00 12.26 -8.22
C GLY A 28 3.95 11.17 -8.03
N GLN A 29 4.23 9.95 -8.52
CA GLN A 29 3.46 8.76 -8.19
C GLN A 29 3.28 8.72 -6.67
N GLN A 30 2.03 8.72 -6.22
CA GLN A 30 1.74 8.55 -4.80
C GLN A 30 2.27 7.17 -4.38
N PRO A 31 2.89 7.05 -3.19
CA PRO A 31 3.31 5.76 -2.70
C PRO A 31 2.09 4.86 -2.55
N VAL A 32 2.12 3.72 -3.23
CA VAL A 32 1.10 2.67 -3.11
C VAL A 32 1.25 2.04 -1.72
N VAL A 33 0.13 1.88 -1.03
CA VAL A 33 0.06 1.23 0.28
C VAL A 33 -0.96 0.10 0.23
N ALA A 34 -0.79 -0.90 1.10
CA ALA A 34 -1.82 -1.88 1.38
C ALA A 34 -2.75 -1.32 2.47
N ILE A 35 -4.05 -1.38 2.26
CA ILE A 35 -5.07 -0.94 3.21
C ILE A 35 -5.90 -2.18 3.54
N CYS A 36 -5.79 -2.66 4.78
CA CYS A 36 -6.58 -3.79 5.27
C CYS A 36 -7.69 -3.27 6.18
N HIS A 37 -8.93 -3.37 5.71
CA HIS A 37 -10.13 -3.05 6.46
C HIS A 37 -10.52 -4.24 7.33
N TYR A 38 -11.08 -3.97 8.50
CA TYR A 38 -11.57 -5.02 9.39
C TYR A 38 -12.90 -4.64 10.04
N VAL A 39 -13.66 -5.66 10.43
CA VAL A 39 -14.84 -5.57 11.29
C VAL A 39 -14.71 -6.61 12.40
N TYR A 40 -14.85 -6.17 13.65
CA TYR A 40 -14.79 -7.02 14.83
C TYR A 40 -15.71 -6.45 15.91
N GLY A 41 -16.57 -7.29 16.51
CA GLY A 41 -17.45 -6.87 17.61
C GLY A 41 -18.42 -5.73 17.27
N GLY A 42 -18.71 -5.50 15.98
CA GLY A 42 -19.50 -4.37 15.50
C GLY A 42 -18.70 -3.11 15.16
N ASP A 43 -17.42 -3.06 15.55
CA ASP A 43 -16.52 -1.96 15.23
C ASP A 43 -15.78 -2.20 13.91
N ALA A 44 -15.67 -1.15 13.10
CA ALA A 44 -14.93 -1.18 11.84
C ALA A 44 -13.68 -0.31 11.92
N GLY A 45 -12.60 -0.78 11.29
CA GLY A 45 -11.34 -0.05 11.24
C GLY A 45 -10.47 -0.43 10.06
N ARG A 46 -9.24 0.10 10.04
CA ARG A 46 -8.26 -0.19 8.98
C ARG A 46 -6.84 -0.13 9.48
N ILE A 47 -5.99 -0.97 8.91
CA ILE A 47 -4.53 -0.96 9.04
C ILE A 47 -3.95 -0.55 7.69
N VAL A 48 -3.02 0.41 7.69
CA VAL A 48 -2.38 0.92 6.46
C VAL A 48 -0.89 0.60 6.48
N ALA A 49 -0.48 -0.30 5.59
CA ALA A 49 0.91 -0.73 5.47
C ALA A 49 1.59 -0.11 4.24
N ALA A 50 2.60 0.72 4.49
CA ALA A 50 3.51 1.16 3.44
C ALA A 50 4.53 0.05 3.08
N PRO A 51 5.13 0.10 1.88
CA PRO A 51 6.22 -0.81 1.54
C PRO A 51 7.36 -0.72 2.54
N VAL A 52 7.85 -1.87 3.01
CA VAL A 52 8.99 -1.98 3.93
C VAL A 52 10.16 -2.73 3.28
N SER A 53 11.37 -2.35 3.67
CA SER A 53 12.60 -3.06 3.28
C SER A 53 12.95 -4.21 4.23
N ASN A 54 12.56 -4.10 5.51
CA ASN A 54 12.72 -5.15 6.50
C ASN A 54 11.34 -5.71 6.91
N PRO A 55 10.92 -6.86 6.35
CA PRO A 55 9.62 -7.44 6.68
C PRO A 55 9.54 -7.93 8.13
N TYR A 56 10.64 -8.20 8.82
CA TYR A 56 10.63 -8.76 10.17
C TYR A 56 10.32 -7.71 11.24
N GLY A 57 10.66 -6.44 11.02
CA GLY A 57 10.45 -5.35 11.98
C GLY A 57 9.06 -4.72 11.97
N VAL A 58 8.07 -5.36 11.33
CA VAL A 58 6.69 -4.85 11.29
C VAL A 58 5.92 -5.40 12.49
N GLU A 59 5.40 -4.53 13.34
CA GLU A 59 4.63 -4.94 14.51
C GLU A 59 3.20 -5.38 14.14
N ALA A 60 2.58 -6.17 15.03
CA ALA A 60 1.15 -6.48 14.94
C ALA A 60 0.35 -5.36 15.63
N GLU A 61 -0.69 -4.86 14.96
CA GLU A 61 -1.61 -3.88 15.53
C GLU A 61 -2.77 -4.60 16.25
N PRO A 62 -3.10 -4.23 17.49
CA PRO A 62 -4.23 -4.83 18.20
C PRO A 62 -5.56 -4.45 17.52
N ILE A 63 -6.46 -5.43 17.42
CA ILE A 63 -7.83 -5.27 16.93
C ILE A 63 -8.78 -5.74 18.03
N GLY A 64 -9.40 -4.77 18.70
CA GLY A 64 -10.28 -5.05 19.83
C GLY A 64 -9.55 -5.80 20.94
N SER A 65 -10.25 -6.74 21.58
CA SER A 65 -9.75 -7.43 22.77
C SER A 65 -8.96 -8.71 22.46
N TYR A 66 -9.31 -9.41 21.37
CA TYR A 66 -8.87 -10.81 21.16
C TYR A 66 -8.01 -11.02 19.93
N PHE A 67 -7.85 -10.00 19.08
CA PHE A 67 -7.09 -10.10 17.85
C PHE A 67 -5.93 -9.12 17.82
N ALA A 68 -4.88 -9.49 17.10
CA ALA A 68 -3.92 -8.54 16.55
C ALA A 68 -3.66 -8.91 15.09
N MET A 69 -3.45 -7.92 14.23
CA MET A 69 -3.13 -8.14 12.83
C MET A 69 -1.84 -7.42 12.44
N ARG A 70 -0.92 -8.17 11.84
CA ARG A 70 0.32 -7.65 11.24
C ARG A 70 0.17 -7.67 9.72
N VAL A 71 0.34 -6.51 9.09
CA VAL A 71 0.27 -6.35 7.63
C VAL A 71 1.65 -5.95 7.11
N VAL A 72 2.29 -6.86 6.37
CA VAL A 72 3.62 -6.63 5.81
C VAL A 72 3.48 -6.43 4.30
N PHE A 73 3.81 -5.23 3.82
CA PHE A 73 3.92 -4.99 2.39
C PHE A 73 5.40 -4.92 1.99
N GLN A 74 5.87 -5.93 1.27
CA GLN A 74 7.20 -5.94 0.66
C GLN A 74 7.04 -5.76 -0.84
N SER A 75 7.53 -4.64 -1.40
CA SER A 75 7.42 -4.37 -2.85
C SER A 75 8.66 -4.78 -3.64
N ALA A 76 9.74 -5.18 -2.97
CA ALA A 76 11.01 -5.59 -3.56
C ALA A 76 11.79 -6.56 -2.65
N PRO A 77 12.68 -7.40 -3.19
CA PRO A 77 12.89 -7.65 -4.62
C PRO A 77 11.68 -8.34 -5.27
N ALA A 78 11.59 -8.32 -6.61
CA ALA A 78 10.39 -8.70 -7.35
C ALA A 78 9.95 -10.16 -7.14
N ASP A 79 10.91 -11.06 -6.91
CA ASP A 79 10.71 -12.48 -6.61
C ASP A 79 10.12 -12.73 -5.20
N LEU A 80 10.28 -11.77 -4.28
CA LEU A 80 9.73 -11.82 -2.92
C LEU A 80 8.58 -10.83 -2.69
N ALA A 81 8.28 -9.99 -3.68
CA ALA A 81 7.32 -8.92 -3.55
C ALA A 81 5.91 -9.48 -3.27
N SER A 82 5.35 -9.09 -2.13
CA SER A 82 4.07 -9.59 -1.65
C SER A 82 3.46 -8.68 -0.57
N VAL A 83 2.15 -8.82 -0.39
CA VAL A 83 1.47 -8.40 0.85
C VAL A 83 1.19 -9.64 1.67
N LYS A 84 1.59 -9.63 2.94
CA LYS A 84 1.36 -10.73 3.89
C LYS A 84 0.54 -10.22 5.06
N THR A 85 -0.49 -10.96 5.44
CA THR A 85 -1.23 -10.73 6.69
C THR A 85 -0.98 -11.87 7.65
N TYR A 86 -0.87 -11.53 8.92
CA TYR A 86 -0.83 -12.46 10.04
C TYR A 86 -1.88 -11.99 11.03
N VAL A 87 -2.83 -12.87 11.36
CA VAL A 87 -3.84 -12.62 12.38
C VAL A 87 -3.51 -13.51 13.57
N TYR A 88 -3.48 -12.91 14.75
CA TYR A 88 -3.15 -13.56 16.01
C TYR A 88 -4.33 -13.52 16.97
N ALA A 89 -4.50 -14.58 17.76
CA ALA A 89 -5.26 -14.57 18.99
C ALA A 89 -4.40 -13.97 20.11
N THR A 90 -4.93 -13.00 20.85
CA THR A 90 -4.20 -12.30 21.94
C THR A 90 -4.72 -12.62 23.34
N ALA A 91 -5.82 -13.37 23.46
CA ALA A 91 -6.39 -13.76 24.75
C ALA A 91 -5.58 -14.85 25.49
N ALA A 92 -4.79 -15.63 24.76
CA ALA A 92 -3.93 -16.66 25.32
C ALA A 92 -2.70 -16.08 26.04
N ALA A 93 -2.05 -16.89 26.89
CA ALA A 93 -0.83 -16.50 27.62
C ALA A 93 0.32 -16.03 26.70
N ALA A 94 0.31 -16.45 25.43
CA ALA A 94 1.18 -15.93 24.38
C ALA A 94 0.38 -15.79 23.07
N PRO A 95 0.64 -14.75 22.25
CA PRO A 95 -0.02 -14.60 20.97
C PRO A 95 0.14 -15.83 20.08
N ARG A 96 -0.97 -16.36 19.55
CA ARG A 96 -0.98 -17.53 18.65
C ARG A 96 -1.47 -17.12 17.27
N ILE A 97 -0.80 -17.61 16.22
CA ILE A 97 -1.25 -17.33 14.86
C ILE A 97 -2.54 -18.11 14.56
N LEU A 98 -3.57 -17.40 14.11
CA LEU A 98 -4.84 -17.96 13.65
C LEU A 98 -4.87 -18.10 12.13
N GLN A 99 -4.37 -17.08 11.42
CA GLN A 99 -4.30 -17.10 9.96
C GLN A 99 -3.01 -16.43 9.48
N GLN A 100 -2.41 -17.00 8.43
CA GLN A 100 -1.44 -16.32 7.59
C GLN A 100 -1.92 -16.37 6.14
N ALA A 101 -1.87 -15.24 5.44
CA ALA A 101 -2.12 -15.19 4.01
C ALA A 101 -1.04 -14.39 3.28
N THR A 102 -0.81 -14.72 2.01
CA THR A 102 0.21 -14.08 1.17
C THR A 102 -0.37 -13.86 -0.21
N TRP A 103 -0.29 -12.61 -0.68
CA TRP A 103 -0.70 -12.23 -2.03
C TRP A 103 0.51 -11.67 -2.78
N PRO A 104 0.92 -12.29 -3.90
CA PRO A 104 2.05 -11.82 -4.70
C PRO A 104 1.79 -10.41 -5.24
N TYR A 105 2.82 -9.56 -5.18
CA TYR A 105 2.81 -8.24 -5.82
C TYR A 105 3.68 -8.30 -7.08
N PRO A 106 3.25 -7.76 -8.24
CA PRO A 106 2.07 -6.91 -8.43
C PRO A 106 0.79 -7.67 -8.80
N ALA A 107 0.71 -9.00 -8.72
CA ALA A 107 -0.52 -9.72 -9.07
C ALA A 107 -1.75 -9.24 -8.26
N ALA A 108 -1.52 -8.88 -6.99
CA ALA A 108 -2.50 -8.24 -6.11
C ALA A 108 -3.10 -6.93 -6.67
N THR A 109 -2.48 -6.26 -7.64
CA THR A 109 -3.07 -5.05 -8.27
C THR A 109 -4.18 -5.37 -9.27
N ARG A 110 -4.30 -6.63 -9.69
CA ARG A 110 -5.23 -7.04 -10.76
C ARG A 110 -6.61 -7.43 -10.26
N ALA A 111 -6.77 -7.65 -8.95
CA ALA A 111 -8.05 -8.03 -8.38
C ALA A 111 -9.05 -6.87 -8.41
N GLN A 112 -10.25 -7.16 -8.90
CA GLN A 112 -11.34 -6.21 -9.10
C GLN A 112 -12.53 -6.72 -8.28
N GLY A 113 -13.04 -5.91 -7.34
CA GLY A 113 -14.19 -6.28 -6.51
C GLY A 113 -14.28 -5.46 -5.22
N PRO A 114 -15.41 -5.55 -4.50
CA PRO A 114 -15.65 -4.77 -3.28
C PRO A 114 -14.69 -5.08 -2.13
N TYR A 115 -14.00 -6.23 -2.18
CA TYR A 115 -13.09 -6.69 -1.13
C TYR A 115 -11.62 -6.75 -1.58
N GLY A 116 -11.25 -5.92 -2.55
CA GLY A 116 -9.86 -5.77 -2.99
C GLY A 116 -9.23 -7.08 -3.45
N PHE A 117 -7.93 -7.23 -3.17
CA PHE A 117 -7.14 -8.37 -3.66
C PHE A 117 -7.16 -9.59 -2.77
N SER A 118 -7.49 -9.42 -1.50
CA SER A 118 -7.63 -10.56 -0.59
C SER A 118 -8.97 -11.28 -0.76
N GLY A 119 -9.99 -10.60 -1.29
CA GLY A 119 -11.37 -10.98 -1.02
C GLY A 119 -11.74 -10.79 0.46
N LEU A 120 -12.99 -11.09 0.82
CA LEU A 120 -13.42 -11.07 2.21
C LEU A 120 -12.92 -12.32 2.93
N GLN A 121 -12.24 -12.12 4.06
CA GLN A 121 -11.66 -13.14 4.91
C GLN A 121 -12.40 -13.18 6.25
N PHE A 122 -12.52 -14.36 6.84
CA PHE A 122 -13.12 -14.58 8.16
C PHE A 122 -12.13 -15.35 9.03
N VAL A 123 -11.88 -14.88 10.25
CA VAL A 123 -11.01 -15.51 11.23
C VAL A 123 -11.77 -15.68 12.53
N TYR A 124 -11.73 -16.89 13.07
CA TYR A 124 -12.43 -17.24 14.30
C TYR A 124 -11.41 -17.51 15.40
N GLU A 125 -11.60 -16.85 16.54
CA GLU A 125 -10.85 -17.11 17.77
C GLU A 125 -11.58 -18.23 18.54
N PRO A 126 -10.94 -19.38 18.79
CA PRO A 126 -11.61 -20.58 19.27
C PRO A 126 -11.98 -20.57 20.76
N GLU A 127 -11.34 -19.75 21.61
CA GLU A 127 -11.55 -19.78 23.07
C GLU A 127 -12.71 -18.88 23.52
N LEU A 128 -12.89 -17.74 22.86
CA LEU A 128 -13.83 -16.68 23.22
C LEU A 128 -14.81 -16.37 22.08
N GLU A 129 -14.91 -17.27 21.09
CA GLU A 129 -15.83 -17.22 19.95
C GLU A 129 -15.80 -15.89 19.17
N GLY A 130 -14.63 -15.24 19.15
CA GLY A 130 -14.47 -13.97 18.42
C GLY A 130 -14.46 -14.18 16.91
N GLU A 131 -15.19 -13.36 16.17
CA GLU A 131 -15.13 -13.32 14.70
C GLU A 131 -14.49 -12.01 14.22
N LEU A 132 -13.40 -12.12 13.46
CA LEU A 132 -12.77 -11.03 12.72
C LEU A 132 -13.05 -11.21 11.23
N GLN A 133 -13.67 -10.22 10.62
CA GLN A 133 -13.76 -10.10 9.16
C GLN A 133 -12.71 -9.11 8.68
N TYR A 134 -12.01 -9.40 7.59
CA TYR A 134 -11.08 -8.44 6.98
C TYR A 134 -10.94 -8.59 5.47
N TRP A 135 -10.51 -7.52 4.82
CA TRP A 135 -10.06 -7.55 3.42
C TRP A 135 -9.02 -6.47 3.17
N CYS A 136 -8.18 -6.67 2.16
CA CYS A 136 -7.09 -5.78 1.82
C CYS A 136 -7.16 -5.34 0.36
N GLU A 137 -6.85 -4.07 0.14
CA GLU A 137 -6.74 -3.44 -1.17
C GLU A 137 -5.44 -2.66 -1.29
N LEU A 138 -5.03 -2.36 -2.52
CA LEU A 138 -3.93 -1.44 -2.80
C LEU A 138 -4.51 -0.06 -3.10
N GLY A 139 -3.96 0.98 -2.47
CA GLY A 139 -4.45 2.34 -2.62
C GLY A 139 -3.37 3.39 -2.49
N ALA A 140 -3.73 4.65 -2.75
CA ALA A 140 -2.87 5.78 -2.46
C ALA A 140 -3.02 6.20 -0.99
N ASN A 141 -1.91 6.50 -0.32
CA ASN A 141 -1.96 7.03 1.05
C ASN A 141 -2.47 8.49 1.06
N LYS A 142 -3.79 8.67 1.15
CA LYS A 142 -4.42 10.00 1.22
C LYS A 142 -4.19 10.71 2.56
N GLN A 143 -3.87 9.98 3.63
CA GLN A 143 -3.64 10.58 4.96
C GLN A 143 -2.32 11.35 5.04
N ALA A 144 -1.28 10.91 4.32
CA ALA A 144 -0.02 11.64 4.21
C ALA A 144 -0.18 13.06 3.61
N ARG A 145 -1.20 13.28 2.75
CA ARG A 145 -1.47 14.60 2.15
C ARG A 145 -2.08 15.61 3.11
N ARG A 146 -2.82 15.18 4.12
CA ARG A 146 -3.52 16.08 5.07
C ARG A 146 -2.62 16.66 6.16
N LYS A 147 -1.42 16.10 6.35
CA LYS A 147 -0.44 16.53 7.37
C LYS A 147 0.66 17.46 6.84
N ARG A 148 0.57 17.95 5.59
CA ARG A 148 1.51 18.94 5.07
C ARG A 148 0.97 20.34 5.44
N PRO A 149 1.76 21.19 6.12
CA PRO A 149 1.31 22.49 6.62
C PRO A 149 0.91 23.44 5.49
#